data_AF-A0A2G6IRG0-F1
#
_entry.id   AF-A0A2G6IRG0-F1
#
_cell.length_a   1.000
_cell.length_b   1.000
_cell.length_c   1.000
_cell.angle_alpha   90.00
_cell.angle_beta   90.00
_cell.angle_gamma   90.00
#
_symmetry.space_group_name_H-M   'P 1'
#
loop_
_entity.id
_entity.type
_entity.pdbx_description
1 polymer ?
#
loop_
_entity_poly.entity_id
_entity_poly.type
_entity_poly.pdbx_seq_one_letter_code
_entity_poly.pdbx_strand_id
1 'polypeptide(L)'
;MSLGVDRDKLELLSKGEIASRQNLDIMPRDSIARVEFMLKRYDRFALFASRKRQALFDMLASEEALGPNRLTLEDQPCSSGMRQMIRLYRVTKIERDAPLLMLDADADEAIAERLAPGTVFARIETKPQAEIVQISDRTLSDTWLLDPKTGPDRRAKVRAIIGREVTRADGADVLVVATRPVLTKLHEDAGQPVGDSLDDDLRRDLIGATPRWFGPRMLGVNDFERYRTIVIVGRLQPGLKDIEEHARCLFSDAEAPLPLSTGGPLPEQDSVRVMHDGSLQAAKARSHPDRRVEAVLRQTRECGTLQAIARLRLVAPDQRKRVVVLSSMPLLDLPISKLTTLDALYRDLEDEPDLTGYLRMERALRATMGRPVCGARVSAAGLAADLPEDFASVNAAKEFRRGRKTIDILNLIGRIATRNSWPMARIELFRDARGGRATPAVVFAPSSQALSQASQLWTGFAARLAPP
;
A
#
# COMPACT_ATOMS: atom_id res chain seq x y z
N MET A 1 7.26 -14.82 21.63
CA MET A 1 7.59 -15.28 20.26
C MET A 1 7.11 -16.72 20.15
N SER A 2 6.42 -17.05 19.07
CA SER A 2 6.00 -18.43 18.78
C SER A 2 7.24 -19.22 18.39
N LEU A 3 7.49 -20.38 18.99
CA LEU A 3 8.52 -21.29 18.50
C LEU A 3 7.81 -22.54 17.98
N GLY A 4 8.21 -23.02 16.80
CA GLY A 4 7.88 -24.37 16.37
C GLY A 4 8.25 -25.36 17.47
N VAL A 5 7.37 -26.33 17.70
CA VAL A 5 7.58 -27.37 18.71
C VAL A 5 7.65 -28.70 17.99
N ASP A 6 8.78 -29.38 18.16
CA ASP A 6 9.01 -30.75 17.71
C ASP A 6 8.85 -31.72 18.89
N ARG A 7 8.97 -33.01 18.57
CA ARG A 7 8.89 -34.11 19.53
C ARG A 7 9.89 -33.94 20.68
N ASP A 8 11.16 -33.66 20.38
CA ASP A 8 12.22 -33.55 21.38
C ASP A 8 11.90 -32.45 22.42
N LYS A 9 11.37 -31.32 21.96
CA LYS A 9 10.95 -30.23 22.84
C LYS A 9 9.73 -30.60 23.69
N LEU A 10 8.77 -31.36 23.17
CA LEU A 10 7.64 -31.87 23.95
C LEU A 10 8.10 -32.86 25.03
N GLU A 11 9.01 -33.77 24.69
CA GLU A 11 9.59 -34.72 25.65
C GLU A 11 10.38 -33.99 26.75
N LEU A 12 11.10 -32.92 26.40
CA LEU A 12 11.79 -32.07 27.37
C LEU A 12 10.81 -31.35 28.31
N LEU A 13 9.71 -30.81 27.78
CA LEU A 13 8.66 -30.17 28.58
C LEU A 13 7.97 -31.17 29.52
N SER A 14 7.70 -32.38 29.04
CA SER A 14 7.17 -33.47 29.87
C SER A 14 8.12 -33.81 31.03
N LYS A 15 9.42 -34.01 30.75
CA LYS A 15 10.45 -34.24 31.78
C LYS A 15 10.54 -33.06 32.76
N GLY A 16 10.43 -31.83 32.27
CA GLY A 16 10.41 -30.61 33.10
C GLY A 16 9.26 -30.57 34.09
N GLU A 17 8.05 -30.97 33.66
CA GLU A 17 6.89 -31.09 34.55
C GLU A 17 7.13 -32.12 35.66
N ILE A 18 7.74 -33.27 35.35
CA ILE A 18 8.10 -34.28 36.36
C ILE A 18 9.08 -33.69 37.39
N ALA A 19 10.14 -33.02 36.92
CA ALA A 19 11.17 -32.45 37.77
C ALA A 19 10.67 -31.29 38.66
N SER A 20 9.68 -30.52 38.21
CA SER A 20 9.13 -29.38 38.96
C SER A 20 8.19 -29.76 40.11
N ARG A 21 7.79 -31.03 40.22
CA ARG A 21 6.83 -31.47 41.24
C ARG A 21 7.47 -31.45 42.61
N GLN A 22 6.82 -30.76 43.54
CA GLN A 22 7.13 -30.94 44.95
C GLN A 22 6.67 -32.34 45.36
N ASN A 23 7.60 -33.15 45.84
CA ASN A 23 7.29 -34.44 46.43
C ASN A 23 6.94 -34.26 47.91
N LEU A 24 5.90 -34.95 48.35
CA LEU A 24 5.52 -35.00 49.75
C LEU A 24 6.39 -36.06 50.42
N ASP A 25 7.51 -35.62 50.97
CA ASP A 25 8.48 -36.50 51.63
C ASP A 25 8.07 -36.72 53.10
N ILE A 26 7.22 -37.73 53.32
CA ILE A 26 6.79 -38.18 54.65
C ILE A 26 7.50 -39.49 54.95
N MET A 27 8.21 -39.53 56.08
CA MET A 27 8.90 -40.70 56.58
C MET A 27 8.14 -41.29 57.79
N PRO A 28 8.21 -42.61 58.04
CA PRO A 28 7.55 -43.23 59.20
C PRO A 28 7.97 -42.65 60.57
N ARG A 29 9.14 -41.98 60.62
CA ARG A 29 9.70 -41.33 61.80
C ARG A 29 9.28 -39.87 61.99
N ASP A 30 8.54 -39.28 61.05
CA ASP A 30 8.10 -37.89 61.16
C ASP A 30 7.02 -37.74 62.24
N SER A 31 7.08 -36.65 63.00
CA SER A 31 6.05 -36.34 64.00
C SER A 31 4.72 -35.98 63.33
N ILE A 32 3.60 -36.27 64.02
CA ILE A 32 2.24 -35.96 63.52
C ILE A 32 2.12 -34.48 63.14
N ALA A 33 2.63 -33.56 63.98
CA ALA A 33 2.61 -32.12 63.72
C ALA A 33 3.38 -31.72 62.44
N ARG A 34 4.50 -32.40 62.14
CA ARG A 34 5.27 -32.18 60.90
C ARG A 34 4.47 -32.66 59.69
N VAL A 35 3.85 -33.83 59.78
CA VAL A 35 3.02 -34.38 58.68
C VAL A 35 1.83 -33.47 58.39
N GLU A 36 1.12 -33.01 59.41
CA GLU A 36 -0.01 -32.07 59.25
C GLU A 36 0.44 -30.75 58.63
N PHE A 37 1.59 -30.20 59.04
CA PHE A 37 2.16 -29.00 58.45
C PHE A 37 2.50 -29.19 56.96
N MET A 38 3.13 -30.31 56.61
CA MET A 38 3.49 -30.64 55.22
C MET A 38 2.24 -30.82 54.35
N LEU A 39 1.22 -31.53 54.83
CA LEU A 39 -0.05 -31.71 54.12
C LEU A 39 -0.80 -30.39 53.91
N LYS A 40 -0.79 -29.50 54.91
CA LYS A 40 -1.44 -28.19 54.83
C LYS A 40 -0.77 -27.25 53.82
N ARG A 41 0.54 -27.35 53.65
CA ARG A 41 1.33 -26.53 52.71
C ARG A 41 1.42 -27.13 51.31
N TYR A 42 1.06 -28.40 51.15
CA TYR A 42 1.16 -29.09 49.87
C TYR A 42 0.08 -28.64 48.89
N ASP A 43 0.51 -28.07 47.77
CA ASP A 43 -0.39 -27.65 46.71
C ASP A 43 -0.81 -28.84 45.83
N ARG A 44 -1.90 -29.49 46.24
CA ARG A 44 -2.52 -30.60 45.48
C ARG A 44 -2.95 -30.15 44.08
N PHE A 45 -3.42 -28.91 43.92
CA PHE A 45 -3.88 -28.41 42.63
C PHE A 45 -2.72 -28.24 41.66
N ALA A 46 -1.58 -27.71 42.12
CA ALA A 46 -0.36 -27.62 41.32
C ALA A 46 0.14 -29.00 40.87
N LEU A 47 0.12 -30.01 41.75
CA LEU A 47 0.46 -31.40 41.38
C LEU A 47 -0.45 -31.94 40.27
N PHE A 48 -1.77 -31.83 40.44
CA PHE A 48 -2.73 -32.32 39.44
C PHE A 48 -2.60 -31.58 38.11
N ALA A 49 -2.40 -30.26 38.15
CA ALA A 49 -2.18 -29.45 36.95
C ALA A 49 -0.89 -29.88 36.23
N SER A 50 0.20 -30.13 36.97
CA SER A 50 1.45 -30.64 36.41
C SER A 50 1.31 -32.02 35.78
N ARG A 51 0.57 -32.94 36.43
CA ARG A 51 0.27 -34.27 35.85
C ARG A 51 -0.53 -34.17 34.56
N LYS A 52 -1.53 -33.29 34.50
CA LYS A 52 -2.31 -33.05 33.28
C LYS A 52 -1.45 -32.47 32.15
N ARG A 53 -0.58 -31.51 32.44
CA ARG A 53 0.34 -30.95 31.43
C ARG A 53 1.33 -31.98 30.92
N GLN A 54 1.93 -32.78 31.81
CA GLN A 54 2.80 -33.88 31.40
C GLN A 54 2.06 -34.85 30.46
N ALA A 55 0.87 -35.33 30.84
CA ALA A 55 0.10 -36.25 30.01
C ALA A 55 -0.25 -35.65 28.63
N LEU A 56 -0.50 -34.34 28.56
CA LEU A 56 -0.70 -33.64 27.29
C LEU A 56 0.58 -33.62 26.44
N PHE A 57 1.73 -33.30 27.04
CA PHE A 57 3.00 -33.30 26.33
C PHE A 57 3.41 -34.70 25.85
N ASP A 58 3.20 -35.74 26.68
CA ASP A 58 3.45 -37.14 26.31
C ASP A 58 2.54 -37.58 25.15
N MET A 59 1.25 -37.23 25.21
CA MET A 59 0.30 -37.49 24.13
C MET A 59 0.76 -36.83 22.83
N LEU A 60 1.09 -35.54 22.87
CA LEU A 60 1.55 -34.83 21.68
C LEU A 60 2.86 -35.42 21.18
N ALA A 61 3.85 -35.69 22.04
CA ALA A 61 5.13 -36.28 21.63
C ALA A 61 4.99 -37.66 20.97
N SER A 62 3.94 -38.42 21.29
CA SER A 62 3.68 -39.75 20.72
C SER A 62 3.14 -39.75 19.29
N GLU A 63 2.67 -38.60 18.79
CA GLU A 63 2.11 -38.45 17.44
C GLU A 63 3.23 -38.24 16.42
N GLU A 64 3.61 -39.29 15.68
CA GLU A 64 4.65 -39.25 14.64
C GLU A 64 4.37 -38.22 13.52
N ALA A 65 3.10 -37.84 13.33
CA ALA A 65 2.68 -36.91 12.29
C ALA A 65 2.91 -35.42 12.63
N LEU A 66 3.45 -35.08 13.79
CA LEU A 66 3.69 -33.68 14.20
C LEU A 66 4.98 -33.14 13.58
N GLY A 67 4.89 -32.77 12.30
CA GLY A 67 5.93 -31.99 11.64
C GLY A 67 6.19 -30.64 12.32
N PRO A 68 7.33 -29.98 12.04
CA PRO A 68 7.81 -28.80 12.78
C PRO A 68 6.91 -27.55 12.63
N ASN A 69 5.91 -27.61 11.76
CA ASN A 69 4.96 -26.53 11.50
C ASN A 69 3.59 -26.75 12.17
N ARG A 70 3.31 -27.96 12.68
CA ARG A 70 1.99 -28.33 13.21
C ARG A 70 1.71 -27.74 14.58
N LEU A 71 2.74 -27.55 15.41
CA LEU A 71 2.58 -27.02 16.76
C LEU A 71 3.45 -25.81 17.01
N THR A 72 2.90 -24.85 17.73
CA THR A 72 3.70 -23.79 18.36
C THR A 72 3.37 -23.64 19.83
N LEU A 73 4.35 -23.15 20.59
CA LEU A 73 4.20 -22.79 22.00
C LEU A 73 4.39 -21.28 22.15
N GLU A 74 3.45 -20.62 22.81
CA GLU A 74 3.44 -19.18 23.03
C GLU A 74 3.09 -18.84 24.47
N ASP A 75 3.81 -17.88 25.05
CA ASP A 75 3.39 -17.22 26.28
C ASP A 75 2.51 -16.02 25.94
N GLN A 76 1.29 -16.04 26.45
CA GLN A 76 0.29 -14.99 26.28
C GLN A 76 0.05 -14.28 27.62
N PRO A 77 0.21 -12.96 27.69
CA PRO A 77 -0.20 -12.19 28.86
C PRO A 77 -1.71 -12.34 29.09
N CYS A 78 -2.10 -12.59 30.34
CA CYS A 78 -3.49 -12.60 30.79
C CYS A 78 -3.63 -11.75 32.06
N SER A 79 -4.88 -11.46 32.46
CA SER A 79 -5.17 -10.65 33.66
C SER A 79 -4.56 -11.21 34.96
N SER A 80 -4.23 -12.50 34.99
CA SER A 80 -3.64 -13.21 36.13
C SER A 80 -2.15 -13.55 35.98
N GLY A 81 -1.46 -13.05 34.94
CA GLY A 81 -0.04 -13.29 34.71
C GLY A 81 0.30 -13.71 33.28
N MET A 82 1.16 -14.72 33.11
CA MET A 82 1.49 -15.30 31.82
C MET A 82 0.80 -16.66 31.67
N ARG A 83 0.14 -16.89 30.53
CA ARG A 83 -0.47 -18.16 30.17
C ARG A 83 0.29 -18.76 29.00
N GLN A 84 0.81 -19.97 29.19
CA GLN A 84 1.36 -20.74 28.08
C GLN A 84 0.22 -21.35 27.24
N MET A 85 0.32 -21.23 25.92
CA MET A 85 -0.65 -21.67 24.93
C MET A 85 0.04 -22.56 23.90
N ILE A 86 -0.55 -23.72 23.63
CA ILE A 86 -0.18 -24.60 22.53
C ILE A 86 -1.17 -24.34 21.39
N ARG A 87 -0.67 -24.04 20.19
CA ARG A 87 -1.49 -23.89 18.98
C ARG A 87 -1.24 -25.05 18.04
N LEU A 88 -2.33 -25.62 17.51
CA LEU A 88 -2.32 -26.65 16.47
C LEU A 88 -2.75 -26.03 15.15
N TYR A 89 -1.88 -26.14 14.14
CA TYR A 89 -2.13 -25.68 12.78
C TYR A 89 -2.54 -26.85 11.90
N ARG A 90 -3.68 -26.70 11.22
CA ARG A 90 -4.23 -27.69 10.30
C ARG A 90 -4.98 -27.02 9.18
N VAL A 91 -5.00 -27.67 8.02
CA VAL A 91 -5.87 -27.33 6.90
C VAL A 91 -6.81 -28.48 6.63
N THR A 92 -8.08 -28.17 6.35
CA THR A 92 -9.03 -29.16 5.85
C THR A 92 -8.82 -29.30 4.35
N LYS A 93 -8.42 -30.49 3.91
CA LYS A 93 -8.26 -30.79 2.48
C LYS A 93 -9.63 -30.99 1.84
N ILE A 94 -9.73 -30.65 0.56
CA ILE A 94 -10.89 -30.95 -0.27
C ILE A 94 -10.74 -32.39 -0.72
N GLU A 95 -11.69 -33.24 -0.32
CA GLU A 95 -11.73 -34.63 -0.77
C GLU A 95 -12.00 -34.71 -2.27
N ARG A 96 -11.40 -35.70 -2.93
CA ARG A 96 -11.58 -35.97 -4.36
C ARG A 96 -12.44 -37.21 -4.56
N ASP A 97 -13.60 -37.22 -3.92
CA ASP A 97 -14.65 -38.23 -4.09
C ASP A 97 -15.43 -38.05 -5.41
N ALA A 98 -15.35 -36.86 -6.03
CA ALA A 98 -15.90 -36.54 -7.33
C ALA A 98 -14.92 -35.70 -8.19
N PRO A 99 -15.15 -35.60 -9.53
CA PRO A 99 -14.40 -34.68 -10.38
C PRO A 99 -14.52 -33.23 -9.89
N LEU A 100 -13.38 -32.61 -9.57
CA LEU A 100 -13.30 -31.24 -9.04
C LEU A 100 -12.84 -30.27 -10.13
N LEU A 101 -13.64 -29.24 -10.41
CA LEU A 101 -13.26 -28.08 -11.23
C LEU A 101 -13.20 -26.83 -10.33
N MET A 102 -12.03 -26.22 -10.24
CA MET A 102 -11.82 -24.97 -9.51
C MET A 102 -11.70 -23.80 -10.50
N LEU A 103 -12.53 -22.78 -10.31
CA LEU A 103 -12.49 -21.54 -11.10
C LEU A 103 -12.10 -20.39 -10.19
N ASP A 104 -10.86 -19.93 -10.32
CA ASP A 104 -10.34 -18.78 -9.59
C ASP A 104 -9.39 -18.02 -10.52
N ALA A 105 -9.53 -16.69 -10.55
CA ALA A 105 -8.74 -15.81 -11.41
C ALA A 105 -7.30 -15.67 -10.89
N ASP A 106 -7.11 -15.82 -9.60
CA ASP A 106 -5.84 -15.57 -8.90
C ASP A 106 -5.38 -16.83 -8.14
N ALA A 107 -5.63 -18.02 -8.69
CA ALA A 107 -5.26 -19.29 -8.06
C ALA A 107 -3.73 -19.43 -7.94
N ASP A 108 -3.23 -19.72 -6.74
CA ASP A 108 -1.83 -20.06 -6.50
C ASP A 108 -1.65 -21.58 -6.48
N GLU A 109 -0.72 -22.09 -7.30
CA GLU A 109 -0.47 -23.53 -7.46
C GLU A 109 0.00 -24.19 -6.15
N ALA A 110 0.84 -23.51 -5.37
CA ALA A 110 1.37 -24.07 -4.12
C ALA A 110 0.28 -24.15 -3.04
N ILE A 111 -0.65 -23.20 -3.02
CA ILE A 111 -1.82 -23.23 -2.13
C ILE A 111 -2.81 -24.31 -2.58
N ALA A 112 -3.13 -24.36 -3.87
CA ALA A 112 -4.10 -25.33 -4.39
C ALA A 112 -3.64 -26.78 -4.22
N GLU A 113 -2.34 -27.06 -4.41
CA GLU A 113 -1.78 -28.39 -4.18
C GLU A 113 -1.94 -28.85 -2.71
N ARG A 114 -1.96 -27.90 -1.77
CA ARG A 114 -2.22 -28.21 -0.35
C ARG A 114 -3.68 -28.45 -0.05
N LEU A 115 -4.59 -27.77 -0.76
CA LEU A 115 -6.04 -27.90 -0.57
C LEU A 115 -6.60 -29.12 -1.31
N ALA A 116 -6.19 -29.34 -2.55
CA ALA A 116 -6.64 -30.43 -3.42
C ALA A 116 -5.43 -31.01 -4.20
N PRO A 117 -4.65 -31.94 -3.59
CA PRO A 117 -3.44 -32.48 -4.19
C PRO A 117 -3.64 -33.10 -5.58
N GLY A 118 -2.71 -32.85 -6.50
CA GLY A 118 -2.76 -33.29 -7.90
C GLY A 118 -3.65 -32.41 -8.78
N THR A 119 -3.75 -31.11 -8.50
CA THR A 119 -4.56 -30.17 -9.31
C THR A 119 -3.81 -29.83 -10.60
N VAL A 120 -4.49 -29.93 -11.74
CA VAL A 120 -3.96 -29.51 -13.03
C VAL A 120 -4.43 -28.09 -13.32
N PHE A 121 -3.51 -27.22 -13.74
CA PHE A 121 -3.78 -25.81 -13.97
C PHE A 121 -3.94 -25.50 -15.45
N ALA A 122 -4.94 -24.67 -15.76
CA ALA A 122 -5.08 -24.00 -17.04
C ALA A 122 -5.29 -22.51 -16.78
N ARG A 123 -4.42 -21.66 -17.36
CA ARG A 123 -4.47 -20.20 -17.21
C ARG A 123 -5.02 -19.58 -18.48
N ILE A 124 -5.98 -18.68 -18.32
CA ILE A 124 -6.54 -17.85 -19.39
C ILE A 124 -6.20 -16.41 -19.06
N GLU A 125 -5.39 -15.77 -19.90
CA GLU A 125 -5.01 -14.38 -19.71
C GLU A 125 -5.90 -13.45 -20.52
N THR A 126 -6.42 -12.43 -19.85
CA THR A 126 -7.24 -11.39 -20.48
C THR A 126 -6.70 -10.02 -20.10
N LYS A 127 -6.53 -9.14 -21.09
CA LYS A 127 -6.11 -7.76 -20.84
C LYS A 127 -7.30 -6.92 -20.39
N PRO A 128 -7.25 -6.24 -19.24
CA PRO A 128 -8.33 -5.34 -18.83
C PRO A 128 -8.42 -4.14 -19.77
N GLN A 129 -9.64 -3.77 -20.13
CA GLN A 129 -9.99 -2.59 -20.91
C GLN A 129 -10.40 -1.45 -19.96
N ALA A 130 -9.40 -0.75 -19.42
CA ALA A 130 -9.62 0.40 -18.56
C ALA A 130 -8.44 1.35 -18.65
N GLU A 131 -8.68 2.61 -18.32
CA GLU A 131 -7.60 3.53 -18.00
C GLU A 131 -7.15 3.29 -16.56
N ILE A 132 -5.95 2.76 -16.38
CA ILE A 132 -5.40 2.39 -15.07
C ILE A 132 -4.35 3.44 -14.67
N VAL A 133 -4.64 4.18 -13.60
CA VAL A 133 -3.74 5.15 -12.99
C VAL A 133 -3.26 4.61 -11.65
N GLN A 134 -1.95 4.54 -11.46
CA GLN A 134 -1.36 4.09 -10.20
C GLN A 134 -0.34 5.11 -9.67
N ILE A 135 -0.32 5.31 -8.36
CA ILE A 135 0.74 6.10 -7.72
C ILE A 135 2.01 5.27 -7.50
N SER A 136 3.17 5.90 -7.49
CA SER A 136 4.48 5.21 -7.47
C SER A 136 5.26 5.37 -6.17
N ASP A 137 4.90 6.35 -5.34
CA ASP A 137 5.74 6.88 -4.28
C ASP A 137 5.28 6.48 -2.87
N ARG A 138 4.06 5.97 -2.70
CA ARG A 138 3.49 5.64 -1.38
C ARG A 138 2.58 4.41 -1.44
N THR A 139 2.60 3.57 -0.41
CA THR A 139 1.70 2.41 -0.28
C THR A 139 0.37 2.72 0.42
N LEU A 140 0.23 3.92 1.00
CA LEU A 140 -0.89 4.33 1.87
C LEU A 140 -1.26 3.27 2.91
N SER A 141 -0.30 2.86 3.74
CA SER A 141 -0.59 1.91 4.83
C SER A 141 -1.56 2.52 5.84
N ASP A 142 -2.32 1.66 6.52
CA ASP A 142 -3.21 2.06 7.61
C ASP A 142 -2.45 2.87 8.67
N THR A 143 -1.26 2.45 9.08
CA THR A 143 -0.41 3.21 10.01
C THR A 143 -0.11 4.64 9.52
N TRP A 144 0.05 4.84 8.21
CA TRP A 144 0.34 6.14 7.63
C TRP A 144 -0.92 7.01 7.49
N LEU A 145 -2.06 6.44 7.10
CA LEU A 145 -3.33 7.16 6.95
C LEU A 145 -4.01 7.47 8.29
N LEU A 146 -3.80 6.62 9.29
CA LEU A 146 -4.41 6.70 10.62
C LEU A 146 -3.51 7.40 11.65
N ASP A 147 -2.36 7.94 11.21
CA ASP A 147 -1.49 8.73 12.08
C ASP A 147 -2.29 9.89 12.73
N PRO A 148 -2.26 10.06 14.07
CA PRO A 148 -3.10 11.06 14.73
C PRO A 148 -2.79 12.51 14.35
N LYS A 149 -1.54 12.82 14.01
CA LYS A 149 -1.08 14.19 13.78
C LYS A 149 -1.19 14.60 12.31
N THR A 150 -0.71 13.74 11.43
CA THR A 150 -0.55 14.00 10.00
C THR A 150 -1.54 13.23 9.13
N GLY A 151 -2.24 12.24 9.71
CA GLY A 151 -3.29 11.49 9.04
C GLY A 151 -4.44 12.34 8.51
N PRO A 152 -4.97 13.35 9.24
CA PRO A 152 -6.05 14.20 8.74
C PRO A 152 -5.73 14.86 7.38
N ASP A 153 -4.55 15.48 7.23
CA ASP A 153 -4.15 16.11 5.97
C ASP A 153 -3.99 15.08 4.83
N ARG A 154 -3.46 13.90 5.15
CA ARG A 154 -3.31 12.80 4.19
C ARG A 154 -4.66 12.30 3.71
N ARG A 155 -5.62 12.14 4.62
CA ARG A 155 -7.00 11.73 4.31
C ARG A 155 -7.76 12.82 3.58
N ALA A 156 -7.50 14.10 3.85
CA ALA A 156 -8.03 15.21 3.06
C ALA A 156 -7.59 15.13 1.59
N LYS A 157 -6.33 14.78 1.30
CA LYS A 157 -5.86 14.53 -0.07
C LYS A 157 -6.61 13.36 -0.73
N VAL A 158 -6.78 12.24 -0.02
CA VAL A 158 -7.53 11.08 -0.52
C VAL A 158 -8.99 11.45 -0.83
N ARG A 159 -9.66 12.17 0.08
CA ARG A 159 -11.03 12.64 -0.11
C ARG A 159 -11.18 13.57 -1.32
N ALA A 160 -10.22 14.46 -1.53
CA ALA A 160 -10.21 15.33 -2.71
C ALA A 160 -10.04 14.55 -4.02
N ILE A 161 -9.19 13.51 -4.02
CA ILE A 161 -9.06 12.60 -5.16
C ILE A 161 -10.39 11.88 -5.42
N ILE A 162 -11.02 11.30 -4.39
CA ILE A 162 -12.32 10.63 -4.52
C ILE A 162 -13.37 11.58 -5.11
N GLY A 163 -13.54 12.76 -4.51
CA GLY A 163 -14.51 13.75 -4.98
C GLY A 163 -14.27 14.17 -6.43
N ARG A 164 -13.01 14.32 -6.85
CA ARG A 164 -12.68 14.60 -8.25
C ARG A 164 -13.04 13.43 -9.17
N GLU A 165 -12.74 12.19 -8.79
CA GLU A 165 -13.11 11.03 -9.60
C GLU A 165 -14.63 10.87 -9.72
N VAL A 166 -15.40 11.25 -8.69
CA VAL A 166 -16.87 11.37 -8.74
C VAL A 166 -17.30 12.44 -9.74
N THR A 167 -16.71 13.64 -9.70
CA THR A 167 -16.98 14.68 -10.71
C THR A 167 -16.63 14.22 -12.14
N ARG A 168 -15.50 13.54 -12.32
CA ARG A 168 -15.06 13.00 -13.63
C ARG A 168 -15.95 11.87 -14.14
N ALA A 169 -16.61 11.14 -13.25
CA ALA A 169 -17.52 10.08 -13.64
C ALA A 169 -18.80 10.62 -14.30
N ASP A 170 -19.11 11.91 -14.10
CA ASP A 170 -20.19 12.65 -14.79
C ASP A 170 -21.55 11.96 -14.66
N GLY A 171 -21.99 11.78 -13.42
CA GLY A 171 -23.25 11.11 -13.09
C GLY A 171 -23.20 9.58 -13.10
N ALA A 172 -22.08 8.97 -13.52
CA ALA A 172 -21.85 7.53 -13.34
C ALA A 172 -21.30 7.20 -11.95
N ASP A 173 -21.58 5.99 -11.47
CA ASP A 173 -21.19 5.56 -10.13
C ASP A 173 -19.68 5.32 -9.98
N VAL A 174 -19.17 5.67 -8.79
CA VAL A 174 -17.77 5.48 -8.38
C VAL A 174 -17.71 4.58 -7.17
N LEU A 175 -16.86 3.55 -7.24
CA LEU A 175 -16.61 2.62 -6.14
C LEU A 175 -15.32 3.05 -5.43
N VAL A 176 -15.33 3.12 -4.10
CA VAL A 176 -14.11 3.31 -3.32
C VAL A 176 -13.86 2.10 -2.43
N VAL A 177 -12.65 1.55 -2.48
CA VAL A 177 -12.27 0.37 -1.69
C VAL A 177 -11.07 0.66 -0.80
N ALA A 178 -11.21 0.42 0.51
CA ALA A 178 -10.13 0.58 1.48
C ALA A 178 -10.25 -0.43 2.62
N THR A 179 -9.38 -0.36 3.63
CA THR A 179 -9.58 -1.12 4.89
C THR A 179 -10.70 -0.47 5.72
N ARG A 180 -11.37 -1.26 6.56
CA ARG A 180 -12.42 -0.75 7.47
C ARG A 180 -11.94 0.42 8.33
N PRO A 181 -10.77 0.35 9.01
CA PRO A 181 -10.28 1.47 9.81
C PRO A 181 -10.08 2.76 9.02
N VAL A 182 -9.59 2.66 7.78
CA VAL A 182 -9.40 3.81 6.88
C VAL A 182 -10.74 4.40 6.47
N LEU A 183 -11.71 3.58 6.05
CA LEU A 183 -13.04 4.07 5.70
C LEU A 183 -13.72 4.76 6.88
N THR A 184 -13.65 4.19 8.09
CA THR A 184 -14.19 4.81 9.31
C THR A 184 -13.67 6.23 9.49
N LYS A 185 -12.34 6.43 9.37
CA LYS A 185 -11.75 7.77 9.47
C LYS A 185 -12.12 8.69 8.31
N LEU A 186 -12.26 8.18 7.09
CA LEU A 186 -12.70 8.99 5.95
C LEU A 186 -14.14 9.48 6.12
N HIS A 187 -15.03 8.65 6.67
CA HIS A 187 -16.41 9.00 7.02
C HIS A 187 -16.47 10.03 8.15
N GLU A 188 -15.72 9.82 9.24
CA GLU A 188 -15.60 10.79 10.33
C GLU A 188 -15.12 12.15 9.83
N ASP A 189 -14.04 12.18 9.02
CA ASP A 189 -13.53 13.42 8.44
C ASP A 189 -14.56 14.10 7.51
N ALA A 190 -15.44 13.32 6.89
CA ALA A 190 -16.53 13.81 6.04
C ALA A 190 -17.77 14.27 6.83
N GLY A 191 -17.72 14.27 8.16
CA GLY A 191 -18.84 14.68 9.02
C GLY A 191 -19.94 13.60 9.13
N GLN A 192 -19.62 12.35 8.77
CA GLN A 192 -20.52 11.20 8.86
C GLN A 192 -19.97 10.20 9.90
N PRO A 193 -20.10 10.49 11.21
CA PRO A 193 -19.54 9.62 12.24
C PRO A 193 -20.12 8.20 12.14
N VAL A 194 -19.28 7.22 12.43
CA VAL A 194 -19.63 5.80 12.42
C VAL A 194 -19.92 5.38 13.86
N GLY A 195 -21.14 4.90 14.10
CA GLY A 195 -21.63 4.46 15.41
C GLY A 195 -21.59 2.95 15.57
N ASP A 196 -22.54 2.43 16.34
CA ASP A 196 -22.62 1.02 16.70
C ASP A 196 -22.93 0.10 15.51
N SER A 197 -23.63 0.61 14.50
CA SER A 197 -23.95 -0.09 13.25
C SER A 197 -22.85 0.08 12.19
N LEU A 198 -21.61 -0.31 12.55
CA LEU A 198 -20.39 -0.10 11.75
C LEU A 198 -20.58 -0.42 10.26
N ASP A 199 -21.17 -1.57 9.93
CA ASP A 199 -21.30 -2.03 8.55
C ASP A 199 -22.29 -1.19 7.73
N ASP A 200 -23.41 -0.76 8.32
CA ASP A 200 -24.42 0.05 7.62
C ASP A 200 -23.93 1.49 7.48
N ASP A 201 -23.27 2.01 8.51
CA ASP A 201 -22.66 3.34 8.48
C ASP A 201 -21.56 3.46 7.44
N LEU A 202 -20.75 2.41 7.28
CA LEU A 202 -19.68 2.31 6.27
C LEU A 202 -20.20 2.04 4.85
N ARG A 203 -21.49 1.79 4.65
CA ARG A 203 -22.09 1.65 3.31
C ARG A 203 -22.71 2.94 2.79
N ARG A 204 -22.90 3.95 3.65
CA ARG A 204 -23.37 5.28 3.24
C ARG A 204 -22.41 5.88 2.23
N ASP A 205 -22.91 6.68 1.29
CA ASP A 205 -22.04 7.26 0.27
C ASP A 205 -21.00 8.21 0.88
N LEU A 206 -19.75 8.01 0.46
CA LEU A 206 -18.59 8.81 0.84
C LEU A 206 -18.27 9.79 -0.29
N ILE A 207 -18.73 11.04 -0.15
CA ILE A 207 -18.47 12.12 -1.13
C ILE A 207 -18.98 11.73 -2.53
N GLY A 208 -20.14 11.08 -2.60
CA GLY A 208 -20.74 10.60 -3.85
C GLY A 208 -20.12 9.33 -4.44
N ALA A 209 -19.16 8.70 -3.75
CA ALA A 209 -18.68 7.36 -4.09
C ALA A 209 -19.29 6.32 -3.15
N THR A 210 -19.61 5.14 -3.67
CA THR A 210 -20.06 4.00 -2.87
C THR A 210 -18.86 3.33 -2.20
N PRO A 211 -18.75 3.31 -0.87
CA PRO A 211 -17.65 2.65 -0.16
C PRO A 211 -17.85 1.14 -0.03
N ARG A 212 -16.74 0.40 -0.16
CA ARG A 212 -16.60 -1.02 0.18
C ARG A 212 -15.24 -1.28 0.79
N TRP A 213 -15.07 -2.42 1.45
CA TRP A 213 -13.81 -2.78 2.10
C TRP A 213 -13.27 -4.10 1.60
N PHE A 214 -11.95 -4.28 1.70
CA PHE A 214 -11.31 -5.55 1.40
C PHE A 214 -11.89 -6.68 2.27
N GLY A 215 -12.17 -7.83 1.66
CA GLY A 215 -12.60 -9.03 2.36
C GLY A 215 -13.67 -9.85 1.62
N PRO A 216 -14.18 -10.92 2.25
CA PRO A 216 -15.02 -11.93 1.58
C PRO A 216 -16.33 -11.39 1.03
N ARG A 217 -16.89 -10.32 1.63
CA ARG A 217 -18.14 -9.69 1.16
C ARG A 217 -18.00 -8.92 -0.15
N MET A 218 -16.77 -8.74 -0.64
CA MET A 218 -16.52 -8.29 -2.01
C MET A 218 -16.61 -9.44 -3.01
N LEU A 219 -16.59 -10.70 -2.60
CA LEU A 219 -16.61 -11.87 -3.49
C LEU A 219 -18.04 -12.20 -3.93
N GLY A 220 -18.20 -12.63 -5.19
CA GLY A 220 -19.47 -13.16 -5.70
C GLY A 220 -20.59 -12.14 -5.97
N VAL A 221 -20.33 -10.83 -5.87
CA VAL A 221 -21.31 -9.76 -6.13
C VAL A 221 -21.09 -9.12 -7.49
N ASN A 222 -22.16 -8.93 -8.26
CA ASN A 222 -22.14 -8.25 -9.58
C ASN A 222 -22.61 -6.79 -9.51
N ASP A 223 -22.89 -6.28 -8.31
CA ASP A 223 -23.52 -4.98 -8.06
C ASP A 223 -22.76 -3.79 -8.68
N PHE A 224 -21.45 -3.96 -8.94
CA PHE A 224 -20.57 -2.88 -9.39
C PHE A 224 -20.18 -2.96 -10.87
N GLU A 225 -20.74 -3.89 -11.64
CA GLU A 225 -20.39 -4.05 -13.06
C GLU A 225 -20.63 -2.77 -13.87
N ARG A 226 -21.68 -2.01 -13.54
CA ARG A 226 -22.05 -0.77 -14.22
C ARG A 226 -21.27 0.46 -13.75
N TYR A 227 -20.47 0.35 -12.69
CA TYR A 227 -19.70 1.47 -12.15
C TYR A 227 -18.61 1.87 -13.13
N ARG A 228 -18.40 3.17 -13.32
CA ARG A 228 -17.43 3.70 -14.29
C ARG A 228 -16.02 3.72 -13.72
N THR A 229 -15.89 4.05 -12.44
CA THR A 229 -14.60 4.28 -11.80
C THR A 229 -14.48 3.50 -10.50
N ILE A 230 -13.29 2.97 -10.22
CA ILE A 230 -12.91 2.46 -8.90
C ILE A 230 -11.68 3.19 -8.37
N VAL A 231 -11.73 3.58 -7.10
CA VAL A 231 -10.60 4.14 -6.36
C VAL A 231 -10.18 3.15 -5.27
N ILE A 232 -9.01 2.55 -5.41
CA ILE A 232 -8.40 1.70 -4.38
C ILE A 232 -7.54 2.56 -3.46
N VAL A 233 -7.81 2.54 -2.16
CA VAL A 233 -7.04 3.27 -1.16
C VAL A 233 -6.19 2.30 -0.35
N GLY A 234 -4.87 2.37 -0.52
CA GLY A 234 -3.93 1.53 0.20
C GLY A 234 -3.97 0.07 -0.25
N ARG A 235 -3.86 -0.85 0.71
CA ARG A 235 -3.80 -2.30 0.49
C ARG A 235 -4.19 -3.05 1.76
N LEU A 236 -4.79 -4.23 1.63
CA LEU A 236 -4.99 -5.14 2.76
C LEU A 236 -3.68 -5.88 3.04
N GLN A 237 -2.98 -5.52 4.11
CA GLN A 237 -1.82 -6.30 4.58
C GLN A 237 -2.07 -6.77 6.01
N PRO A 238 -2.33 -8.07 6.24
CA PRO A 238 -2.41 -8.63 7.59
C PRO A 238 -1.07 -8.50 8.34
N GLY A 239 -1.12 -8.68 9.66
CA GLY A 239 0.09 -8.75 10.46
C GLY A 239 1.00 -9.88 10.00
N LEU A 240 2.32 -9.70 10.09
CA LEU A 240 3.29 -10.70 9.69
C LEU A 240 3.06 -12.04 10.41
N LYS A 241 2.76 -11.97 11.72
CA LYS A 241 2.38 -13.14 12.51
C LYS A 241 1.16 -13.85 11.91
N ASP A 242 0.10 -13.12 11.59
CA ASP A 242 -1.14 -13.72 11.05
C ASP A 242 -0.89 -14.44 9.72
N ILE A 243 -0.04 -13.87 8.86
CA ILE A 243 0.33 -14.48 7.57
C ILE A 243 1.15 -15.75 7.78
N GLU A 244 2.13 -15.72 8.69
CA GLU A 244 2.92 -16.91 9.05
C GLU A 244 2.02 -18.01 9.66
N GLU A 245 1.05 -17.64 10.47
CA GLU A 245 0.07 -18.57 11.05
C GLU A 245 -0.83 -19.19 9.98
N HIS A 246 -1.34 -18.40 9.04
CA HIS A 246 -2.08 -18.91 7.89
C HIS A 246 -1.22 -19.84 7.02
N ALA A 247 0.04 -19.49 6.80
CA ALA A 247 0.98 -20.36 6.08
C ALA A 247 1.24 -21.67 6.85
N ARG A 248 1.35 -21.63 8.19
CA ARG A 248 1.47 -22.85 9.02
C ARG A 248 0.26 -23.75 8.89
N CYS A 249 -0.95 -23.22 8.76
CA CYS A 249 -2.13 -24.03 8.49
C CYS A 249 -2.03 -24.77 7.14
N LEU A 250 -1.69 -24.05 6.07
CA LEU A 250 -1.60 -24.62 4.71
C LEU A 250 -0.43 -25.58 4.52
N PHE A 251 0.72 -25.27 5.14
CA PHE A 251 1.97 -26.01 5.01
C PHE A 251 2.33 -26.76 6.29
N SER A 252 1.31 -27.19 7.05
CA SER A 252 1.46 -27.91 8.33
C SER A 252 2.31 -29.18 8.19
N ASP A 253 2.21 -29.84 7.04
CA ASP A 253 2.84 -31.12 6.74
C ASP A 253 4.19 -30.96 6.03
N ALA A 254 4.65 -29.72 5.82
CA ALA A 254 5.96 -29.50 5.22
C ALA A 254 7.09 -29.84 6.21
N GLU A 255 8.06 -30.63 5.75
CA GLU A 255 9.23 -31.03 6.55
C GLU A 255 10.09 -29.82 6.94
N ALA A 256 10.27 -28.86 6.03
CA ALA A 256 11.03 -27.65 6.31
C ALA A 256 10.23 -26.74 7.27
N PRO A 257 10.80 -26.31 8.42
CA PRO A 257 10.14 -25.36 9.30
C PRO A 257 9.89 -24.04 8.57
N LEU A 258 8.76 -23.40 8.85
CA LEU A 258 8.50 -22.03 8.47
C LEU A 258 9.34 -21.12 9.38
N PRO A 259 10.06 -20.13 8.83
CA PRO A 259 10.87 -19.24 9.62
C PRO A 259 9.98 -18.46 10.60
N LEU A 260 10.59 -18.05 11.69
CA LEU A 260 9.96 -17.18 12.67
C LEU A 260 10.47 -15.77 12.42
N SER A 261 9.59 -14.85 12.06
CA SER A 261 10.03 -13.48 11.88
C SER A 261 10.46 -12.86 13.20
N THR A 262 11.62 -12.22 13.16
CA THR A 262 12.27 -11.52 14.29
C THR A 262 11.64 -10.16 14.60
N GLY A 263 10.44 -9.88 14.06
CA GLY A 263 9.80 -8.57 14.10
C GLY A 263 10.36 -7.60 13.04
N GLY A 264 9.63 -6.49 12.83
CA GLY A 264 9.98 -5.47 11.84
C GLY A 264 9.25 -5.61 10.50
N PRO A 265 9.50 -4.69 9.55
CA PRO A 265 8.91 -4.75 8.23
C PRO A 265 9.50 -5.87 7.38
N LEU A 266 8.69 -6.41 6.47
CA LEU A 266 9.16 -7.31 5.41
C LEU A 266 10.29 -6.67 4.59
N PRO A 267 11.30 -7.45 4.17
CA PRO A 267 12.43 -6.95 3.39
C PRO A 267 11.97 -6.44 2.03
N GLU A 268 12.65 -5.40 1.54
CA GLU A 268 12.42 -4.86 0.20
C GLU A 268 13.18 -5.69 -0.84
N GLN A 269 12.47 -6.09 -1.89
CA GLN A 269 12.96 -6.88 -3.01
C GLN A 269 12.68 -6.14 -4.32
N ASP A 270 13.50 -6.39 -5.32
CA ASP A 270 13.26 -5.90 -6.68
C ASP A 270 12.00 -6.53 -7.27
N SER A 271 11.22 -5.69 -7.93
CA SER A 271 9.98 -6.07 -8.60
C SER A 271 9.79 -5.21 -9.84
N VAL A 272 8.73 -5.46 -10.59
CA VAL A 272 8.40 -4.71 -11.79
C VAL A 272 6.92 -4.35 -11.78
N ARG A 273 6.60 -3.24 -12.45
CA ARG A 273 5.24 -2.90 -12.87
C ARG A 273 5.12 -3.13 -14.37
N VAL A 274 4.00 -3.69 -14.78
CA VAL A 274 3.68 -3.88 -16.19
C VAL A 274 2.94 -2.63 -16.67
N MET A 275 3.43 -1.99 -17.71
CA MET A 275 2.78 -0.84 -18.34
C MET A 275 1.81 -1.30 -19.44
N HIS A 276 0.88 -0.44 -19.84
CA HIS A 276 -0.12 -0.76 -20.86
C HIS A 276 0.48 -1.08 -22.24
N ASP A 277 1.63 -0.49 -22.55
CA ASP A 277 2.42 -0.77 -23.77
C ASP A 277 3.24 -2.08 -23.68
N GLY A 278 3.16 -2.80 -22.55
CA GLY A 278 3.92 -4.01 -22.28
C GLY A 278 5.33 -3.77 -21.75
N SER A 279 5.77 -2.52 -21.60
CA SER A 279 7.06 -2.21 -20.99
C SER A 279 7.06 -2.53 -19.49
N LEU A 280 8.24 -2.87 -18.97
CA LEU A 280 8.45 -3.15 -17.56
C LEU A 280 9.12 -1.97 -16.88
N GLN A 281 8.53 -1.50 -15.78
CA GLN A 281 9.09 -0.43 -14.98
C GLN A 281 9.58 -0.96 -13.64
N ALA A 282 10.84 -0.67 -13.31
CA ALA A 282 11.44 -1.10 -12.05
C ALA A 282 10.63 -0.61 -10.84
N ALA A 283 10.47 -1.49 -9.85
CA ALA A 283 9.74 -1.24 -8.63
C ALA A 283 10.41 -1.95 -7.45
N LYS A 284 9.98 -1.59 -6.24
CA LYS A 284 10.33 -2.31 -5.02
C LYS A 284 9.05 -2.86 -4.41
N ALA A 285 9.09 -4.11 -3.99
CA ALA A 285 8.01 -4.76 -3.26
C ALA A 285 8.54 -5.26 -1.92
N ARG A 286 7.69 -5.25 -0.89
CA ARG A 286 8.02 -5.86 0.39
C ARG A 286 7.46 -7.28 0.41
N SER A 287 8.36 -8.24 0.41
CA SER A 287 8.03 -9.65 0.21
C SER A 287 8.66 -10.52 1.29
N HIS A 288 8.00 -11.61 1.62
CA HIS A 288 8.50 -12.58 2.57
C HIS A 288 9.61 -13.44 1.91
N PRO A 289 10.73 -13.73 2.60
CA PRO A 289 11.81 -14.54 2.03
C PRO A 289 11.40 -16.01 1.81
N ASP A 290 10.54 -16.55 2.67
CA ASP A 290 9.94 -17.88 2.47
C ASP A 290 8.79 -17.79 1.45
N ARG A 291 8.92 -18.54 0.35
CA ARG A 291 7.96 -18.56 -0.77
C ARG A 291 6.55 -19.02 -0.35
N ARG A 292 6.43 -19.88 0.66
CA ARG A 292 5.14 -20.38 1.15
C ARG A 292 4.35 -19.28 1.84
N VAL A 293 5.02 -18.48 2.67
CA VAL A 293 4.43 -17.33 3.35
C VAL A 293 4.16 -16.21 2.35
N GLU A 294 5.05 -16.01 1.38
CA GLU A 294 4.86 -15.04 0.30
C GLU A 294 3.62 -15.35 -0.54
N ALA A 295 3.36 -16.62 -0.87
CA ALA A 295 2.16 -17.04 -1.59
C ALA A 295 0.88 -16.63 -0.84
N VAL A 296 0.83 -16.88 0.47
CA VAL A 296 -0.31 -16.49 1.34
C VAL A 296 -0.46 -14.96 1.42
N LEU A 297 0.66 -14.24 1.54
CA LEU A 297 0.67 -12.78 1.54
C LEU A 297 0.10 -12.24 0.24
N ARG A 298 0.58 -12.73 -0.91
CA ARG A 298 0.12 -12.31 -2.24
C ARG A 298 -1.35 -12.60 -2.46
N GLN A 299 -1.84 -13.76 -2.01
CA GLN A 299 -3.26 -14.10 -2.10
C GLN A 299 -4.13 -13.10 -1.33
N THR A 300 -3.65 -12.61 -0.20
CA THR A 300 -4.43 -11.67 0.62
C THR A 300 -4.31 -10.24 0.12
N ARG A 301 -3.12 -9.82 -0.28
CA ARG A 301 -2.77 -8.41 -0.46
C ARG A 301 -2.86 -7.96 -1.92
N GLU A 302 -2.13 -8.61 -2.81
CA GLU A 302 -2.13 -8.33 -4.25
C GLU A 302 -3.44 -8.81 -4.87
N CYS A 303 -3.80 -10.07 -4.67
CA CYS A 303 -5.03 -10.64 -5.25
C CYS A 303 -6.27 -9.99 -4.63
N GLY A 304 -6.27 -9.66 -3.34
CA GLY A 304 -7.35 -8.87 -2.72
C GLY A 304 -7.58 -7.51 -3.39
N THR A 305 -6.51 -6.87 -3.92
CA THR A 305 -6.62 -5.64 -4.71
C THR A 305 -7.17 -5.90 -6.10
N LEU A 306 -6.64 -6.91 -6.80
CA LEU A 306 -7.10 -7.30 -8.13
C LEU A 306 -8.57 -7.74 -8.12
N GLN A 307 -8.99 -8.50 -7.11
CA GLN A 307 -10.37 -8.92 -6.92
C GLN A 307 -11.32 -7.74 -6.70
N ALA A 308 -10.89 -6.70 -5.98
CA ALA A 308 -11.68 -5.48 -5.83
C ALA A 308 -11.85 -4.76 -7.18
N ILE A 309 -10.78 -4.64 -7.96
CA ILE A 309 -10.79 -4.04 -9.31
C ILE A 309 -11.67 -4.86 -10.27
N ALA A 310 -11.59 -6.19 -10.19
CA ALA A 310 -12.35 -7.11 -11.02
C ALA A 310 -13.88 -6.97 -10.87
N ARG A 311 -14.37 -6.29 -9.81
CA ARG A 311 -15.79 -5.95 -9.66
C ARG A 311 -16.33 -5.03 -10.77
N LEU A 312 -15.47 -4.26 -11.42
CA LEU A 312 -15.84 -3.42 -12.56
C LEU A 312 -15.92 -4.18 -13.90
N ARG A 313 -15.62 -5.48 -13.91
CA ARG A 313 -15.71 -6.36 -15.10
C ARG A 313 -14.97 -5.80 -16.33
N LEU A 314 -13.65 -5.69 -16.21
CA LEU A 314 -12.81 -4.99 -17.19
C LEU A 314 -12.51 -5.75 -18.49
N VAL A 315 -12.89 -7.02 -18.64
CA VAL A 315 -12.49 -7.83 -19.81
C VAL A 315 -13.21 -7.41 -21.10
N ALA A 316 -14.47 -7.02 -20.99
CA ALA A 316 -15.30 -6.55 -22.11
C ALA A 316 -16.37 -5.58 -21.59
N PRO A 317 -15.98 -4.39 -21.09
CA PRO A 317 -16.93 -3.47 -20.50
C PRO A 317 -17.81 -2.81 -21.57
N ASP A 318 -19.06 -2.52 -21.21
CA ASP A 318 -20.03 -1.81 -22.04
C ASP A 318 -19.75 -0.30 -22.20
N GLN A 319 -18.80 0.21 -21.41
CA GLN A 319 -18.41 1.62 -21.35
C GLN A 319 -16.93 1.75 -20.97
N ARG A 320 -16.37 2.95 -21.13
CA ARG A 320 -15.00 3.24 -20.70
C ARG A 320 -14.89 3.18 -19.18
N LYS A 321 -14.03 2.29 -18.67
CA LYS A 321 -13.75 2.14 -17.24
C LYS A 321 -12.47 2.85 -16.83
N ARG A 322 -12.40 3.27 -15.57
CA ARG A 322 -11.22 3.89 -14.97
C ARG A 322 -10.89 3.24 -13.62
N VAL A 323 -9.60 3.01 -13.38
CA VAL A 323 -9.09 2.41 -12.14
C VAL A 323 -8.02 3.34 -11.58
N VAL A 324 -8.21 3.80 -10.35
CA VAL A 324 -7.24 4.66 -9.65
C VAL A 324 -6.71 3.90 -8.44
N VAL A 325 -5.44 3.52 -8.46
CA VAL A 325 -4.78 2.76 -7.40
C VAL A 325 -3.89 3.69 -6.57
N LEU A 326 -4.37 4.05 -5.38
CA LEU A 326 -3.62 4.84 -4.40
C LEU A 326 -2.71 3.93 -3.55
N SER A 327 -1.84 3.18 -4.21
CA SER A 327 -0.78 2.39 -3.60
C SER A 327 0.33 2.13 -4.61
N SER A 328 1.58 2.23 -4.18
CA SER A 328 2.77 1.93 -4.98
C SER A 328 3.09 0.44 -5.07
N MET A 329 2.29 -0.42 -4.44
CA MET A 329 2.46 -1.87 -4.50
C MET A 329 2.38 -2.37 -5.95
N PRO A 330 3.41 -3.06 -6.46
CA PRO A 330 3.36 -3.64 -7.81
C PRO A 330 2.22 -4.66 -7.94
N LEU A 331 1.44 -4.56 -9.01
CA LEU A 331 0.37 -5.48 -9.37
C LEU A 331 0.71 -6.06 -10.74
N LEU A 332 1.26 -7.27 -10.79
CA LEU A 332 1.83 -7.84 -12.03
C LEU A 332 0.76 -8.07 -13.11
N ASP A 333 -0.45 -8.45 -12.71
CA ASP A 333 -1.57 -8.74 -13.62
C ASP A 333 -2.41 -7.49 -13.95
N LEU A 334 -1.95 -6.29 -13.60
CA LEU A 334 -2.64 -5.03 -13.86
C LEU A 334 -1.78 -4.08 -14.72
N PRO A 335 -1.98 -4.04 -16.05
CA PRO A 335 -1.20 -3.18 -16.95
C PRO A 335 -1.54 -1.70 -16.73
N ILE A 336 -0.55 -0.92 -16.27
CA ILE A 336 -0.72 0.49 -15.87
C ILE A 336 -0.71 1.40 -17.10
N SER A 337 -1.75 2.21 -17.27
CA SER A 337 -1.80 3.24 -18.31
C SER A 337 -0.96 4.46 -17.92
N LYS A 338 -1.05 4.90 -16.66
CA LYS A 338 -0.36 6.09 -16.14
C LYS A 338 0.23 5.83 -14.77
N LEU A 339 1.53 6.06 -14.63
CA LEU A 339 2.21 6.02 -13.34
C LEU A 339 2.54 7.44 -12.88
N THR A 340 2.09 7.84 -11.69
CA THR A 340 2.26 9.20 -11.16
C THR A 340 2.63 9.18 -9.67
N THR A 341 2.75 10.34 -9.02
CA THR A 341 2.92 10.43 -7.56
C THR A 341 1.59 10.79 -6.89
N LEU A 342 1.44 10.51 -5.60
CA LEU A 342 0.24 10.89 -4.86
C LEU A 342 -0.01 12.41 -4.93
N ASP A 343 1.04 13.22 -4.84
CA ASP A 343 0.90 14.67 -4.89
C ASP A 343 0.49 15.17 -6.27
N ALA A 344 1.10 14.63 -7.33
CA ALA A 344 0.73 14.96 -8.70
C ALA A 344 -0.72 14.54 -8.99
N LEU A 345 -1.13 13.35 -8.55
CA LEU A 345 -2.51 12.89 -8.67
C LEU A 345 -3.48 13.78 -7.89
N TYR A 346 -3.19 14.13 -6.64
CA TYR A 346 -3.99 15.05 -5.85
C TYR A 346 -4.15 16.41 -6.55
N ARG A 347 -3.06 16.90 -7.13
CA ARG A 347 -3.00 18.16 -7.86
C ARG A 347 -3.52 18.08 -9.29
N ASP A 348 -4.01 16.91 -9.75
CA ASP A 348 -4.54 16.70 -11.10
C ASP A 348 -3.50 17.00 -12.21
N LEU A 349 -2.27 16.52 -11.97
CA LEU A 349 -1.10 16.57 -12.86
C LEU A 349 -0.72 15.18 -13.39
N GLU A 350 -1.64 14.21 -13.34
CA GLU A 350 -1.39 12.84 -13.83
C GLU A 350 -1.12 12.75 -15.34
N ASP A 351 -1.61 13.73 -16.10
CA ASP A 351 -1.43 13.86 -17.55
C ASP A 351 -0.27 14.77 -17.92
N GLU A 352 0.46 15.32 -16.95
CA GLU A 352 1.57 16.21 -17.23
C GLU A 352 2.76 15.41 -17.80
N PRO A 353 3.12 15.60 -19.09
CA PRO A 353 4.16 14.80 -19.74
C PRO A 353 5.54 14.99 -19.10
N ASP A 354 5.78 16.16 -18.50
CA ASP A 354 7.01 16.49 -17.81
C ASP A 354 6.75 16.87 -16.36
N LEU A 355 6.23 15.93 -15.57
CA LEU A 355 5.88 16.16 -14.18
C LEU A 355 7.07 16.70 -13.36
N THR A 356 8.26 16.12 -13.53
CA THR A 356 9.47 16.58 -12.82
C THR A 356 9.83 18.02 -13.20
N GLY A 357 9.73 18.36 -14.48
CA GLY A 357 9.97 19.72 -14.95
C GLY A 357 8.91 20.70 -14.45
N TYR A 358 7.64 20.30 -14.48
CA TYR A 358 6.51 21.08 -14.00
C TYR A 358 6.68 21.46 -12.53
N LEU A 359 6.93 20.48 -11.66
CA LEU A 359 7.06 20.73 -10.22
C LEU A 359 8.24 21.65 -9.90
N ARG A 360 9.39 21.45 -10.56
CA ARG A 360 10.57 22.31 -10.35
C ARG A 360 10.34 23.72 -10.88
N MET A 361 9.79 23.87 -12.08
CA MET A 361 9.54 25.18 -12.68
C MET A 361 8.47 25.95 -11.89
N GLU A 362 7.38 25.29 -11.49
CA GLU A 362 6.35 25.95 -10.68
C GLU A 362 6.90 26.40 -9.33
N ARG A 363 7.72 25.58 -8.66
CA ARG A 363 8.41 26.00 -7.44
C ARG A 363 9.26 27.24 -7.70
N ALA A 364 10.08 27.23 -8.76
CA ALA A 364 10.92 28.35 -9.13
C ALA A 364 10.11 29.64 -9.36
N LEU A 365 8.97 29.53 -10.04
CA LEU A 365 8.08 30.65 -10.32
C LEU A 365 7.34 31.18 -9.07
N ARG A 366 7.19 30.36 -8.03
CA ARG A 366 6.59 30.75 -6.73
C ARG A 366 7.62 31.26 -5.72
N ALA A 367 8.90 30.93 -5.89
CA ALA A 367 9.92 31.01 -4.86
C ALA A 367 10.35 32.45 -4.48
N THR A 368 10.01 33.49 -5.24
CA THR A 368 10.50 34.85 -4.94
C THR A 368 9.77 35.52 -3.77
N MET A 369 10.04 35.08 -2.53
CA MET A 369 9.74 35.81 -1.28
C MET A 369 8.28 36.30 -1.14
N GLY A 370 7.30 35.45 -1.48
CA GLY A 370 5.88 35.82 -1.38
C GLY A 370 5.44 36.91 -2.36
N ARG A 371 6.27 37.24 -3.36
CA ARG A 371 5.93 38.05 -4.52
C ARG A 371 5.95 37.15 -5.75
N PRO A 372 4.93 37.17 -6.61
CA PRO A 372 4.99 36.44 -7.88
C PRO A 372 6.24 36.86 -8.65
N VAL A 373 6.99 35.90 -9.22
CA VAL A 373 7.99 36.22 -10.22
C VAL A 373 7.31 37.06 -11.30
N CYS A 374 7.81 38.26 -11.58
CA CYS A 374 7.20 39.14 -12.58
C CYS A 374 7.56 38.72 -14.02
N GLY A 375 8.59 37.90 -14.20
CA GLY A 375 9.00 37.34 -15.49
C GLY A 375 10.30 36.55 -15.39
N ALA A 376 10.57 35.70 -16.38
CA ALA A 376 11.80 34.90 -16.43
C ALA A 376 12.27 34.69 -17.88
N ARG A 377 13.58 34.82 -18.11
CA ARG A 377 14.22 34.40 -19.36
C ARG A 377 14.38 32.88 -19.34
N VAL A 378 14.02 32.24 -20.45
CA VAL A 378 14.05 30.76 -20.49
C VAL A 378 15.40 30.19 -20.89
N SER A 379 16.38 31.02 -21.30
CA SER A 379 17.77 30.60 -21.55
C SER A 379 18.44 30.04 -20.29
N ALA A 380 19.46 29.17 -20.40
CA ALA A 380 20.12 28.63 -19.20
C ALA A 380 20.72 29.74 -18.31
N ALA A 381 21.34 30.75 -18.92
CA ALA A 381 21.82 31.92 -18.20
C ALA A 381 20.67 32.77 -17.64
N GLY A 382 19.55 32.84 -18.37
CA GLY A 382 18.33 33.53 -17.97
C GLY A 382 17.68 32.92 -16.74
N LEU A 383 17.43 31.61 -16.75
CA LEU A 383 16.86 30.87 -15.63
C LEU A 383 17.73 30.99 -14.37
N ALA A 384 19.06 30.89 -14.52
CA ALA A 384 19.96 31.03 -13.38
C ALA A 384 19.99 32.45 -12.80
N ALA A 385 19.76 33.47 -13.64
CA ALA A 385 19.76 34.87 -13.20
C ALA A 385 18.39 35.30 -12.64
N ASP A 386 17.30 34.88 -13.26
CA ASP A 386 15.94 35.33 -12.93
C ASP A 386 15.26 34.42 -11.89
N LEU A 387 15.71 33.15 -11.77
CA LEU A 387 15.15 32.14 -10.86
C LEU A 387 16.27 31.43 -10.05
N PRO A 388 17.12 32.16 -9.31
CA PRO A 388 18.35 31.64 -8.72
C PRO A 388 18.14 30.59 -7.61
N GLU A 389 17.01 30.61 -6.90
CA GLU A 389 16.75 29.65 -5.80
C GLU A 389 16.66 28.20 -6.30
N ASP A 390 15.99 27.99 -7.43
CA ASP A 390 15.81 26.67 -8.06
C ASP A 390 16.86 26.36 -9.13
N PHE A 391 17.53 27.40 -9.63
CA PHE A 391 18.57 27.33 -10.66
C PHE A 391 19.85 28.03 -10.19
N ALA A 392 20.43 27.54 -9.09
CA ALA A 392 21.60 28.12 -8.42
C ALA A 392 22.86 28.34 -9.31
N SER A 393 22.90 27.75 -10.51
CA SER A 393 23.96 28.01 -11.48
C SER A 393 23.47 27.82 -12.91
N VAL A 394 24.22 28.38 -13.87
CA VAL A 394 23.99 28.14 -15.31
C VAL A 394 24.06 26.66 -15.64
N ASN A 395 24.92 25.89 -14.97
CA ASN A 395 25.01 24.43 -15.18
C ASN A 395 23.76 23.71 -14.67
N ALA A 396 23.22 24.09 -13.51
CA ALA A 396 21.95 23.54 -13.00
C ALA A 396 20.78 23.82 -13.96
N ALA A 397 20.76 25.01 -14.57
CA ALA A 397 19.78 25.36 -15.60
C ALA A 397 20.01 24.61 -16.92
N LYS A 398 21.27 24.38 -17.33
CA LYS A 398 21.60 23.54 -18.50
C LYS A 398 21.10 22.11 -18.32
N GLU A 399 21.31 21.51 -17.16
CA GLU A 399 20.82 20.17 -16.85
C GLU A 399 19.29 20.09 -16.86
N PHE A 400 18.60 21.09 -16.29
CA PHE A 400 17.14 21.18 -16.41
C PHE A 400 16.69 21.28 -17.87
N ARG A 401 17.38 22.08 -18.68
CA ARG A 401 17.09 22.23 -20.11
C ARG A 401 17.45 21.01 -20.95
N ARG A 402 18.20 20.03 -20.41
CA ARG A 402 18.64 18.85 -21.16
C ARG A 402 17.41 18.05 -21.60
N GLY A 403 17.27 17.85 -22.91
CA GLY A 403 16.11 17.20 -23.51
C GLY A 403 14.85 18.07 -23.65
N ARG A 404 14.88 19.35 -23.24
CA ARG A 404 13.76 20.29 -23.35
C ARG A 404 14.12 21.43 -24.31
N LYS A 405 13.40 21.54 -25.43
CA LYS A 405 13.58 22.67 -26.34
C LYS A 405 13.01 23.93 -25.67
N THR A 406 13.42 25.09 -26.17
CA THR A 406 12.93 26.38 -25.64
C THR A 406 11.40 26.47 -25.71
N ILE A 407 10.79 25.97 -26.78
CA ILE A 407 9.32 25.96 -26.93
C ILE A 407 8.65 25.07 -25.88
N ASP A 408 9.24 23.93 -25.53
CA ASP A 408 8.69 23.01 -24.52
C ASP A 408 8.67 23.67 -23.13
N ILE A 409 9.71 24.45 -22.81
CA ILE A 409 9.79 25.22 -21.56
C ILE A 409 8.76 26.35 -21.56
N LEU A 410 8.58 27.06 -22.67
CA LEU A 410 7.55 28.11 -22.79
C LEU A 410 6.13 27.52 -22.67
N ASN A 411 5.90 26.33 -23.24
CA ASN A 411 4.65 25.60 -23.11
C ASN A 411 4.43 25.11 -21.67
N LEU A 412 5.50 24.62 -21.01
CA LEU A 412 5.47 24.22 -19.61
C LEU A 412 5.08 25.39 -18.70
N ILE A 413 5.75 26.54 -18.85
CA ILE A 413 5.42 27.75 -18.10
C ILE A 413 4.00 28.23 -18.42
N GLY A 414 3.56 28.12 -19.68
CA GLY A 414 2.18 28.42 -20.08
C GLY A 414 1.16 27.56 -19.33
N ARG A 415 1.36 26.23 -19.28
CA ARG A 415 0.49 25.32 -18.51
C ARG A 415 0.45 25.65 -17.03
N ILE A 416 1.62 25.95 -16.43
CA ILE A 416 1.72 26.38 -15.02
C ILE A 416 0.93 27.67 -14.80
N ALA A 417 1.12 28.67 -15.67
CA ALA A 417 0.45 29.97 -15.57
C ALA A 417 -1.08 29.81 -15.66
N THR A 418 -1.58 29.07 -16.66
CA THR A 418 -3.01 28.78 -16.81
C THR A 418 -3.58 28.11 -15.57
N ARG A 419 -2.91 27.09 -15.03
CA ARG A 419 -3.38 26.35 -13.84
C ARG A 419 -3.42 27.22 -12.58
N ASN A 420 -2.49 28.16 -12.45
CA ASN A 420 -2.41 29.07 -11.32
C ASN A 420 -3.18 30.38 -11.55
N SER A 421 -3.92 30.50 -12.67
CA SER A 421 -4.60 31.73 -13.09
C SER A 421 -3.68 32.95 -13.15
N TRP A 422 -2.41 32.76 -13.55
CA TRP A 422 -1.45 33.83 -13.74
C TRP A 422 -1.55 34.39 -15.16
N PRO A 423 -1.77 35.71 -15.33
CA PRO A 423 -1.67 36.31 -16.65
C PRO A 423 -0.23 36.14 -17.16
N MET A 424 -0.05 35.73 -18.41
CA MET A 424 1.27 35.43 -18.97
C MET A 424 1.35 35.89 -20.42
N ALA A 425 2.44 36.59 -20.74
CA ALA A 425 2.78 36.99 -22.10
C ALA A 425 4.18 36.47 -22.45
N ARG A 426 4.31 35.92 -23.66
CA ARG A 426 5.60 35.53 -24.24
C ARG A 426 6.25 36.74 -24.89
N ILE A 427 7.54 36.93 -24.65
CA ILE A 427 8.29 38.04 -25.21
C ILE A 427 9.64 37.56 -25.75
N GLU A 428 10.19 38.35 -26.66
CA GLU A 428 11.55 38.23 -27.16
C GLU A 428 12.36 39.44 -26.72
N LEU A 429 13.52 39.18 -26.09
CA LEU A 429 14.44 40.20 -25.60
C LEU A 429 15.67 40.32 -26.52
N PHE A 430 16.05 41.54 -26.86
CA PHE A 430 17.19 41.87 -27.73
C PHE A 430 18.17 42.79 -26.99
N ARG A 431 19.45 42.42 -26.92
CA ARG A 431 20.50 43.24 -26.26
C ARG A 431 20.87 44.50 -27.03
N ASP A 432 20.81 44.43 -28.36
CA ASP A 432 21.10 45.57 -29.24
C ASP A 432 19.86 45.92 -30.07
N ALA A 433 19.58 47.21 -30.21
CA ALA A 433 18.48 47.73 -31.04
C ALA A 433 18.59 47.35 -32.53
N ARG A 434 19.74 46.81 -32.96
CA ARG A 434 20.09 46.47 -34.36
C ARG A 434 20.22 44.96 -34.64
N GLY A 435 19.46 44.10 -33.95
CA GLY A 435 19.17 42.75 -34.46
C GLY A 435 20.04 41.59 -33.95
N GLY A 436 20.38 41.57 -32.66
CA GLY A 436 20.98 40.38 -32.03
C GLY A 436 20.03 39.18 -31.92
N ARG A 437 20.56 38.00 -31.55
CA ARG A 437 19.76 36.79 -31.34
C ARG A 437 18.75 37.01 -30.19
N ALA A 438 17.47 36.85 -30.51
CA ALA A 438 16.39 36.96 -29.53
C ALA A 438 16.60 35.99 -28.35
N THR A 439 16.45 36.51 -27.13
CA THR A 439 16.37 35.70 -25.91
C THR A 439 14.90 35.55 -25.53
N PRO A 440 14.32 34.36 -25.66
CA PRO A 440 12.93 34.15 -25.28
C PRO A 440 12.76 34.31 -23.77
N ALA A 441 11.67 34.96 -23.37
CA ALA A 441 11.31 35.19 -21.98
C ALA A 441 9.79 35.22 -21.81
N VAL A 442 9.35 35.16 -20.57
CA VAL A 442 7.95 35.25 -20.17
C VAL A 442 7.80 36.38 -19.16
N VAL A 443 6.66 37.06 -19.19
CA VAL A 443 6.27 38.06 -18.20
C VAL A 443 4.90 37.66 -17.65
N PHE A 444 4.75 37.69 -16.33
CA PHE A 444 3.49 37.36 -15.68
C PHE A 444 2.60 38.61 -15.56
N ALA A 445 2.10 39.07 -16.71
CA ALA A 445 1.18 40.19 -16.83
C ALA A 445 0.35 40.09 -18.11
N PRO A 446 -0.80 40.80 -18.20
CA PRO A 446 -1.55 40.90 -19.44
C PRO A 446 -0.71 41.48 -20.57
N SER A 447 -1.01 41.12 -21.82
CA SER A 447 -0.24 41.56 -23.00
C SER A 447 -0.12 43.08 -23.13
N SER A 448 -1.10 43.84 -22.64
CA SER A 448 -1.09 45.31 -22.61
C SER A 448 -0.01 45.91 -21.69
N GLN A 449 0.38 45.18 -20.65
CA GLN A 449 1.38 45.62 -19.66
C GLN A 449 2.72 44.89 -19.80
N ALA A 450 2.76 43.80 -20.57
CA ALA A 450 3.91 42.92 -20.71
C ALA A 450 5.20 43.65 -21.13
N LEU A 451 5.13 44.57 -22.10
CA LEU A 451 6.30 45.32 -22.58
C LEU A 451 6.82 46.32 -21.54
N SER A 452 5.92 47.00 -20.83
CA SER A 452 6.28 47.92 -19.74
C SER A 452 7.00 47.18 -18.62
N GLN A 453 6.43 46.04 -18.20
CA GLN A 453 7.01 45.19 -17.16
C GLN A 453 8.34 44.56 -17.60
N ALA A 454 8.46 44.13 -18.87
CA ALA A 454 9.73 43.64 -19.40
C ALA A 454 10.83 44.70 -19.34
N SER A 455 10.49 45.96 -19.64
CA SER A 455 11.43 47.09 -19.60
C SER A 455 11.92 47.39 -18.18
N GLN A 456 11.07 47.18 -17.17
CA GLN A 456 11.44 47.31 -15.76
C GLN A 456 12.31 46.16 -15.27
N LEU A 457 12.03 44.93 -15.72
CA LEU A 457 12.77 43.73 -15.31
C LEU A 457 14.14 43.63 -15.98
N TRP A 458 14.25 44.04 -17.24
CA TRP A 458 15.45 43.87 -18.05
C TRP A 458 15.83 45.18 -18.74
N THR A 459 16.29 46.16 -17.97
CA THR A 459 16.63 47.54 -18.40
C THR A 459 17.67 47.62 -19.55
N GLY A 460 18.45 46.57 -19.78
CA GLY A 460 19.41 46.45 -20.87
C GLY A 460 18.91 45.72 -22.12
N PHE A 461 17.59 45.51 -22.26
CA PHE A 461 17.01 44.77 -23.38
C PHE A 461 15.84 45.52 -24.00
N ALA A 462 15.74 45.49 -25.33
CA ALA A 462 14.51 45.82 -26.03
C ALA A 462 13.59 44.59 -26.04
N ALA A 463 12.33 44.76 -25.65
CA ALA A 463 11.33 43.69 -25.62
C ALA A 463 10.35 43.80 -26.79
N ARG A 464 9.97 42.67 -27.37
CA ARG A 464 8.85 42.55 -28.32
C ARG A 464 7.93 41.43 -27.88
N LEU A 465 6.63 41.56 -28.12
CA LEU A 465 5.70 40.45 -27.93
C LEU A 465 6.05 39.34 -28.93
N ALA A 466 6.18 38.12 -28.43
CA ALA A 466 6.34 36.97 -29.31
C ALA A 466 4.99 36.69 -30.00
N PRO A 467 5.00 36.22 -31.26
CA PRO A 467 3.78 35.70 -31.88
C PRO A 467 3.21 34.54 -31.03
N PRO A 468 1.89 34.32 -31.06
CA PRO A 468 1.19 33.35 -30.24
C PRO A 468 1.78 31.92 -30.32
#